data_AF-H1XR89-F1
#
_entry.id   AF-H1XR89-F1
#
_cell.length_a   1.000
_cell.length_b   1.000
_cell.length_c   1.000
_cell.angle_alpha   90.00
_cell.angle_beta   90.00
_cell.angle_gamma   90.00
#
_symmetry.space_group_name_H-M   'P 1'
#
loop_
_entity.id
_entity.type
_entity.pdbx_description
1 polymer ?
#
loop_
_entity_poly.entity_id
_entity_poly.type
_entity_poly.pdbx_seq_one_letter_code
_entity_poly.pdbx_strand_id
1 'polypeptide(L)'
;MLNEETDENMKRVITANTIKQALAAGKKQLYAPLKETIVTPEARTLAKQNGVELLEFSTSTLEGQPIDENLVRRVIEEVMSQLPPSKRNYQEIKKVVIEVLTAYLQKKA
;
A
#
# COMPACT_ATOMS: atom_id res chain seq x y z
N MET A 1 4.38 -0.09 -38.37
CA MET A 1 5.04 -0.19 -37.05
C MET A 1 4.06 -0.91 -36.15
N LEU A 2 4.29 -2.20 -35.91
CA LEU A 2 3.46 -3.02 -35.04
C LEU A 2 4.33 -3.47 -33.88
N ASN A 3 3.70 -3.48 -32.71
CA ASN A 3 4.10 -4.09 -31.44
C ASN A 3 4.84 -3.14 -30.49
N GLU A 4 4.12 -2.72 -29.46
CA GLU A 4 4.44 -3.07 -28.06
C GLU A 4 3.23 -2.76 -27.17
N GLU A 5 2.14 -3.50 -27.40
CA GLU A 5 1.06 -3.65 -26.43
C GLU A 5 1.21 -5.04 -25.83
N THR A 6 2.02 -5.17 -24.78
CA THR A 6 2.11 -6.38 -23.96
C THR A 6 2.64 -5.98 -22.58
N ASP A 7 1.77 -5.94 -21.56
CA ASP A 7 1.71 -6.98 -20.53
C ASP A 7 0.88 -6.51 -19.30
N GLU A 8 -0.45 -6.43 -19.44
CA GLU A 8 -1.38 -6.32 -18.29
C GLU A 8 -1.70 -7.70 -17.67
N ASN A 9 -0.90 -8.75 -17.92
CA ASN A 9 -1.29 -10.13 -17.54
C ASN A 9 -0.22 -10.94 -16.77
N MET A 10 1.03 -10.48 -16.66
CA MET A 10 2.02 -11.19 -15.84
C MET A 10 1.92 -10.82 -14.36
N LYS A 11 1.21 -11.67 -13.59
CA LYS A 11 1.27 -11.64 -12.13
C LYS A 11 2.70 -11.93 -11.65
N ARG A 12 3.22 -11.10 -10.76
CA ARG A 12 4.51 -11.29 -10.08
C ARG A 12 4.41 -12.51 -9.16
N VAL A 13 5.41 -13.38 -9.17
CA VAL A 13 5.43 -14.56 -8.28
C VAL A 13 6.37 -14.30 -7.11
N ILE A 14 5.84 -14.32 -5.89
CA ILE A 14 6.65 -14.29 -4.66
C ILE A 14 6.99 -15.72 -4.27
N THR A 15 8.30 -16.01 -4.31
CA THR A 15 8.86 -17.32 -3.97
C THR A 15 9.60 -17.27 -2.63
N ALA A 16 9.93 -18.44 -2.08
CA ALA A 16 10.77 -18.52 -0.89
C ALA A 16 12.11 -17.78 -1.07
N ASN A 17 12.64 -17.74 -2.30
CA ASN A 17 13.87 -16.99 -2.59
C ASN A 17 13.66 -15.47 -2.44
N THR A 18 12.51 -14.96 -2.89
CA THR A 18 12.12 -13.54 -2.71
C THR A 18 12.07 -13.18 -1.22
N ILE A 19 11.55 -14.06 -0.38
CA ILE A 19 11.53 -13.86 1.08
C ILE A 19 12.93 -13.88 1.67
N LYS A 20 13.81 -14.80 1.26
CA LYS A 20 15.22 -14.82 1.71
C LYS A 20 15.95 -13.53 1.33
N GLN A 21 15.74 -13.02 0.12
CA GLN A 21 16.31 -11.75 -0.31
C GLN A 21 15.79 -10.57 0.50
N ALA A 22 14.49 -10.57 0.82
CA ALA A 22 13.89 -9.54 1.66
C ALA A 22 14.44 -9.56 3.10
N LEU A 23 14.63 -10.76 3.66
CA LEU A 23 15.26 -10.97 4.95
C LEU A 23 16.72 -10.50 4.96
N ALA A 24 17.49 -10.83 3.92
CA ALA A 24 18.85 -10.35 3.76
C ALA A 24 18.93 -8.82 3.63
N ALA A 25 17.88 -8.20 3.06
CA ALA A 25 17.72 -6.75 2.99
C ALA A 25 17.13 -6.12 4.28
N GLY A 26 16.90 -6.89 5.34
CA GLY A 26 16.34 -6.41 6.61
C GLY A 26 14.86 -6.01 6.53
N LYS A 27 14.14 -6.40 5.48
CA LYS A 27 12.72 -6.08 5.30
C LYS A 27 11.86 -7.01 6.15
N LYS A 28 11.01 -6.40 6.99
CA LYS A 28 10.01 -7.11 7.81
C LYS A 28 8.64 -7.23 7.14
N GLN A 29 8.44 -6.52 6.04
CA GLN A 29 7.15 -6.46 5.35
C GLN A 29 7.39 -6.58 3.84
N LEU A 30 6.50 -7.29 3.16
CA LEU A 30 6.55 -7.46 1.71
C LEU A 30 5.17 -7.21 1.09
N TYR A 31 5.13 -6.28 0.14
CA TYR A 31 3.91 -5.92 -0.57
C TYR A 31 3.57 -6.97 -1.62
N ALA A 32 2.37 -7.55 -1.54
CA ALA A 32 1.92 -8.64 -2.40
C ALA A 32 0.47 -8.43 -2.89
N PRO A 33 0.19 -7.44 -3.75
CA PRO A 33 -1.17 -7.18 -4.24
C PRO A 33 -1.78 -8.41 -4.91
N LEU A 34 -2.94 -8.88 -4.45
CA LEU A 34 -3.55 -10.15 -4.89
C LEU A 34 -3.93 -10.15 -6.39
N LYS A 35 -4.26 -8.97 -6.93
CA LYS A 35 -4.55 -8.80 -8.37
C LYS A 35 -3.31 -9.02 -9.22
N GLU A 36 -2.14 -8.65 -8.71
CA GLU A 36 -0.89 -8.59 -9.45
C GLU A 36 0.15 -9.62 -8.99
N THR A 37 -0.14 -10.41 -7.93
CA THR A 37 0.86 -11.22 -7.26
C THR A 37 0.33 -12.60 -6.89
N ILE A 38 1.16 -13.63 -7.13
CA ILE A 38 0.93 -15.00 -6.67
C ILE A 38 2.00 -15.32 -5.62
N VAL A 39 1.57 -15.62 -4.40
CA VAL A 39 2.47 -16.05 -3.33
C VAL A 39 2.46 -17.57 -3.21
N THR A 40 3.61 -18.20 -3.40
CA THR A 40 3.77 -19.65 -3.25
C THR A 40 3.58 -20.11 -1.79
N PRO A 41 3.07 -21.34 -1.53
CA PRO A 41 2.92 -21.86 -0.17
C PRO A 41 4.22 -21.89 0.63
N GLU A 42 5.33 -22.18 -0.04
CA GLU A 42 6.67 -22.21 0.55
C GLU A 42 7.12 -20.81 0.98
N ALA A 43 6.84 -19.78 0.17
CA ALA A 43 7.12 -18.39 0.53
C ALA A 43 6.31 -17.95 1.75
N ARG A 44 5.02 -18.30 1.79
CA ARG A 44 4.13 -18.02 2.92
C ARG A 44 4.63 -18.64 4.21
N THR A 45 5.03 -19.90 4.14
CA THR A 45 5.58 -20.64 5.29
C THR A 45 6.86 -20.00 5.80
N LEU A 46 7.77 -19.64 4.89
CA LEU A 46 9.04 -19.03 5.24
C LEU A 46 8.85 -17.61 5.82
N ALA A 47 7.94 -16.82 5.26
CA ALA A 47 7.60 -15.50 5.78
C ALA A 47 7.07 -15.59 7.21
N LYS A 48 6.14 -16.52 7.47
CA LYS A 48 5.60 -16.77 8.81
C LYS A 48 6.68 -17.20 9.82
N GLN A 49 7.59 -18.09 9.42
CA GLN A 49 8.67 -18.57 10.29
C GLN A 49 9.67 -17.47 10.68
N ASN A 50 9.86 -16.47 9.81
CA ASN A 50 10.85 -15.41 10.01
C ASN A 50 10.22 -14.06 10.41
N GLY A 51 8.92 -14.03 10.70
CA GLY A 51 8.22 -12.81 11.09
C GLY A 51 8.13 -11.75 9.99
N VAL A 52 8.14 -12.16 8.71
CA VAL A 52 7.89 -11.27 7.58
C VAL A 52 6.40 -11.21 7.33
N GLU A 53 5.84 -10.01 7.41
CA GLU A 53 4.44 -9.75 7.14
C GLU A 53 4.21 -9.64 5.62
N LEU A 54 3.38 -10.55 5.10
CA LEU A 54 2.92 -10.48 3.71
C LEU A 54 1.68 -9.60 3.65
N LEU A 55 1.84 -8.44 3.03
CA LEU A 55 0.79 -7.44 2.87
C LEU A 55 -0.02 -7.79 1.61
N GLU A 56 -0.90 -8.77 1.75
CA GLU A 56 -1.77 -9.30 0.70
C GLU A 56 -3.09 -8.51 0.65
N PHE A 57 -3.14 -7.48 -0.20
CA PHE A 57 -4.35 -6.68 -0.37
C PHE A 57 -4.98 -6.94 -1.73
N SER A 58 -6.30 -7.09 -1.74
CA SER A 58 -7.10 -6.96 -2.96
C SER A 58 -7.29 -5.47 -3.22
N THR A 59 -6.79 -4.98 -4.36
CA THR A 59 -7.08 -3.60 -4.80
C THR A 59 -8.59 -3.37 -5.01
N SER A 60 -9.38 -4.45 -5.07
CA SER A 60 -10.84 -4.42 -5.25
C SER A 60 -11.64 -4.12 -3.98
N THR A 61 -11.07 -4.09 -2.78
CA THR A 61 -11.87 -3.94 -1.54
C THR A 61 -12.08 -2.48 -1.12
N LEU A 62 -11.47 -1.51 -1.81
CA LEU A 62 -11.63 -0.08 -1.49
C LEU A 62 -11.94 0.81 -2.70
N GLU A 63 -12.22 0.23 -3.87
CA GLU A 63 -12.95 0.95 -4.90
C GLU A 63 -14.40 1.11 -4.41
N GLY A 64 -14.66 2.17 -3.64
CA GLY A 64 -16.03 2.58 -3.30
C GLY A 64 -16.38 2.78 -1.83
N GLN A 65 -15.42 2.81 -0.89
CA GLN A 65 -15.71 3.53 0.35
C GLN A 65 -15.50 5.02 0.07
N PRO A 66 -16.57 5.84 0.04
CA PRO A 66 -16.39 7.27 -0.06
C PRO A 66 -15.64 7.71 1.20
N ILE A 67 -14.36 8.05 1.04
CA ILE A 67 -13.68 8.87 2.03
C ILE A 67 -14.51 10.15 2.07
N ASP A 68 -15.15 10.42 3.21
CA ASP A 68 -15.96 11.63 3.37
C ASP A 68 -15.08 12.85 3.11
N GLU A 69 -15.30 13.52 1.98
CA GLU A 69 -14.52 14.69 1.58
C GLU A 69 -14.64 15.80 2.64
N ASN A 70 -15.74 15.86 3.40
CA ASN A 70 -15.88 16.80 4.51
C ASN A 70 -14.93 16.47 5.65
N LEU A 71 -14.72 15.18 5.94
CA LEU A 71 -13.75 14.76 6.96
C LEU A 71 -12.33 15.11 6.52
N VAL A 72 -11.98 14.81 5.27
CA VAL A 72 -10.67 15.15 4.69
C VAL A 72 -10.44 16.66 4.75
N ARG A 73 -11.44 17.45 4.34
CA ARG A 73 -11.37 18.91 4.39
C ARG A 73 -11.18 19.43 5.80
N ARG A 74 -11.95 18.95 6.78
CA ARG A 74 -11.79 19.34 8.20
C ARG A 74 -10.41 19.02 8.73
N VAL A 75 -9.89 17.83 8.43
CA VAL A 75 -8.55 17.42 8.87
C VAL A 75 -7.48 18.30 8.21
N ILE A 76 -7.61 18.63 6.92
CA ILE A 76 -6.66 19.53 6.25
C ILE A 76 -6.73 20.94 6.83
N GLU A 77 -7.93 21.49 7.07
CA GLU A 77 -8.11 22.81 7.68
C GLU A 77 -7.48 22.86 9.08
N GLU A 78 -7.69 21.82 9.88
CA GLU A 78 -7.09 21.68 11.22
C GLU A 78 -5.56 21.59 11.16
N VAL A 79 -5.03 20.75 10.27
CA VAL A 79 -3.58 20.59 10.06
C VAL A 79 -2.95 21.89 9.56
N MET A 80 -3.62 22.60 8.64
CA MET A 80 -3.17 23.89 8.13
C MET A 80 -3.19 24.98 9.20
N SER A 81 -4.16 24.95 10.11
CA SER A 81 -4.25 25.88 11.25
C SER A 81 -3.07 25.70 12.21
N GLN A 82 -2.66 24.44 12.44
CA GLN A 82 -1.55 24.11 13.35
C GLN A 82 -0.16 24.25 12.71
N LEU A 83 -0.06 24.38 11.38
CA LEU A 83 1.22 24.55 10.68
C LEU A 83 1.56 26.02 10.46
N PRO A 84 2.85 26.42 10.63
CA PRO A 84 3.32 27.74 10.26
C PRO A 84 3.25 27.93 8.72
N PRO A 85 3.02 29.17 8.23
CA PRO A 85 2.82 29.46 6.79
C PRO A 85 3.93 28.91 5.89
N SER A 86 5.17 28.90 6.38
CA SER A 86 6.37 28.41 5.68
C SER A 86 6.37 26.92 5.38
N LYS A 87 5.42 26.14 5.94
CA LYS A 87 5.28 24.69 5.77
C LYS A 87 3.91 24.28 5.22
N ARG A 88 3.06 25.24 4.83
CA ARG A 88 1.69 24.99 4.34
C ARG A 88 1.68 24.65 2.86
N ASN A 89 2.04 23.42 2.50
CA ASN A 89 1.79 22.90 1.16
C ASN A 89 0.46 22.11 1.14
N TYR A 90 -0.62 22.76 0.70
CA TYR A 90 -1.96 22.17 0.68
C TYR A 90 -2.02 20.84 -0.08
N GLN A 91 -1.31 20.73 -1.21
CA GLN A 91 -1.34 19.53 -2.06
C GLN A 91 -0.66 18.34 -1.38
N GLU A 92 0.51 18.58 -0.76
CA GLU A 92 1.21 17.53 -0.01
C GLU A 92 0.43 17.11 1.24
N ILE A 93 -0.12 18.07 1.98
CA ILE A 93 -0.93 17.80 3.17
C ILE A 93 -2.17 17.00 2.81
N LYS A 94 -2.89 17.40 1.75
CA LYS A 94 -4.07 16.66 1.26
C LYS A 94 -3.73 15.22 0.91
N LYS A 95 -2.62 15.00 0.19
CA LYS A 95 -2.17 13.66 -0.19
C LYS A 95 -1.88 12.78 1.04
N VAL A 96 -1.12 13.31 2.00
CA VAL A 96 -0.78 12.59 3.24
C VAL A 96 -2.03 12.29 4.08
N VAL A 97 -2.95 13.24 4.21
CA VAL A 97 -4.20 13.05 4.96
C VAL A 97 -5.06 11.94 4.35
N ILE A 98 -5.19 11.92 3.02
CA ILE A 98 -5.94 10.87 2.32
C ILE A 98 -5.26 9.51 2.52
N GLU A 99 -3.94 9.42 2.34
CA GLU A 99 -3.19 8.17 2.55
C GLU A 99 -3.33 7.63 3.98
N VAL A 100 -3.22 8.50 4.99
CA VAL A 100 -3.34 8.12 6.41
C VAL A 100 -4.76 7.68 6.76
N LEU A 101 -5.78 8.41 6.31
CA LEU A 101 -7.18 8.04 6.55
C LEU A 101 -7.53 6.72 5.87
N THR A 102 -7.04 6.50 4.65
CA THR A 102 -7.20 5.24 3.92
C THR A 102 -6.56 4.08 4.69
N ALA A 103 -5.32 4.25 5.16
CA ALA A 103 -4.62 3.25 5.97
C ALA A 103 -5.30 2.98 7.32
N TYR A 104 -5.90 4.00 7.95
CA TYR A 104 -6.63 3.84 9.20
C TYR A 104 -7.93 3.03 9.02
N LEU A 105 -8.66 3.27 7.93
CA LEU A 105 -9.86 2.50 7.58
C LEU A 105 -9.50 1.03 7.26
N GLN A 106 -8.37 0.78 6.60
CA GLN A 106 -7.85 -0.57 6.33
C GLN A 106 -7.51 -1.36 7.60
N LYS A 107 -7.06 -0.70 8.66
CA LYS A 107 -6.64 -1.36 9.91
C LYS A 107 -7.80 -1.69 10.85
N LYS A 108 -9.01 -1.16 10.58
CA LYS A 108 -10.21 -1.32 11.39
C LYS A 108 -11.21 -2.33 10.80
N ALA A 109 -11.01 -2.76 9.55
CA ALA A 109 -11.74 -3.84 8.90
C ALA A 109 -11.10 -5.21 9.20
#